data_AF-A0A0P1IXS9-F1
#
_entry.id   AF-A0A0P1IXS9-F1
#
_cell.length_a   1.000
_cell.length_b   1.000
_cell.length_c   1.000
_cell.angle_alpha   90.00
_cell.angle_beta   90.00
_cell.angle_gamma   90.00
#
_symmetry.space_group_name_H-M   'P 1'
#
loop_
_entity.id
_entity.type
_entity.pdbx_description
1 polymer ?
#
loop_
_entity_poly.entity_id
_entity_poly.type
_entity_poly.pdbx_seq_one_letter_code
_entity_poly.pdbx_strand_id
1 'polypeptide(L)'
;MLIQIRCLLTLFAALVIGSSAIGDVIPYSGAEVARNIAVFRVENDGVRLELEVYPEDFEAFASFLPNEVLQDLHATVATHQAAFGSESESILVSRTDRSPLSFKFVTAENRERIDRASPLTGRTDPITGRIIPAPPEDPQVIYIEAFFGFDGARPETLIFRPPTPKEDKPATSIGFMVFDRAVPVTKFSYFDSDARLEIDWSDPWFTAFTNVNLNRSAQSGTTSFLYVAPREVRHEILIRLRELAPWIDMDLGTGSKLNPSQQETILDAALNAFKNRNPVIIAGEPVQPTSVRGAFLTLGETGVQVVKSSATLLTDTAFAGLILSYPISTLPAEATVTWDMFDQSIQHVPVTLTDVAGPFLDWATPEDPEVSWINHLKRYVDPEVTQVQATGVFFLPIWTVLAVAVALGAGVGALLSPLKSRRIGFVLLAAGSLVAGVAFRHEMQIPFQNPIAGPSREKMASETFSLLLANSYVAALEVSPEARRKALEPIVRNTALTDVAAELETNLAIRVPGGSRAQIAEVTDVAIVEGDIKITGAFEGVAKWIVDARAGHWGHDHRRRVEYRARVEFRPERGVWKLTGITVMEARAPDV
;
A
#
# COMPACT_ATOMS: atom_id res chain seq x y z
N MET A 1 -25.86 33.24 12.41
CA MET A 1 -25.33 32.21 13.34
C MET A 1 -25.91 30.80 13.13
N LEU A 2 -27.02 30.60 12.42
CA LEU A 2 -27.50 29.25 12.05
C LEU A 2 -26.97 28.70 10.71
N ILE A 3 -26.35 29.54 9.87
CA ILE A 3 -25.81 29.13 8.55
C ILE A 3 -24.39 28.54 8.67
N GLN A 4 -23.61 28.97 9.67
CA GLN A 4 -22.27 28.43 9.93
C GLN A 4 -22.28 27.04 10.60
N ILE A 5 -23.37 26.65 11.26
CA ILE A 5 -23.50 25.32 11.88
C ILE A 5 -23.88 24.27 10.83
N ARG A 6 -24.60 24.64 9.75
CA ARG A 6 -24.90 23.73 8.65
C ARG A 6 -23.69 23.43 7.76
N CYS A 7 -22.78 24.38 7.53
CA CYS A 7 -21.53 24.13 6.79
C CYS A 7 -20.53 23.25 7.56
N LEU A 8 -20.54 23.28 8.90
CA LEU A 8 -19.68 22.41 9.72
C LEU A 8 -20.18 20.95 9.76
N LEU A 9 -21.50 20.74 9.68
CA LEU A 9 -22.10 19.40 9.70
C LEU A 9 -22.05 18.68 8.35
N THR A 10 -22.04 19.40 7.21
CA THR A 10 -21.77 18.79 5.90
C THR A 10 -20.30 18.44 5.69
N LEU A 11 -19.37 19.16 6.34
CA LEU A 11 -17.94 18.82 6.31
C LEU A 11 -17.63 17.51 7.06
N PHE A 12 -18.42 17.17 8.09
CA PHE A 12 -18.24 15.95 8.87
C PHE A 12 -18.87 14.71 8.21
N ALA A 13 -19.91 14.89 7.38
CA ALA A 13 -20.58 13.79 6.67
C ALA A 13 -19.83 13.33 5.40
N ALA A 14 -19.02 14.20 4.77
CA ALA A 14 -18.23 13.84 3.59
C ALA A 14 -16.94 13.05 3.94
N LEU A 15 -16.49 13.10 5.20
CA LEU A 15 -15.34 12.34 5.70
C LEU A 15 -15.66 10.88 6.06
N VAL A 16 -16.93 10.46 5.92
CA VAL A 16 -17.40 9.08 6.20
C VAL A 16 -17.73 8.30 4.92
N ILE A 17 -17.58 8.90 3.74
CA ILE A 17 -17.61 8.13 2.49
C ILE A 17 -16.29 7.39 2.41
N GLY A 18 -16.30 6.16 2.94
CA GLY A 18 -15.20 5.23 2.83
C GLY A 18 -14.76 5.19 1.39
N SER A 19 -13.59 5.73 1.11
CA SER A 19 -12.88 5.44 -0.12
C SER A 19 -12.74 3.93 -0.15
N SER A 20 -13.52 3.27 -1.00
CA SER A 20 -13.32 1.87 -1.33
C SER A 20 -11.85 1.77 -1.71
N ALA A 21 -11.06 1.17 -0.83
CA ALA A 21 -9.68 0.88 -1.11
C ALA A 21 -9.70 -0.07 -2.30
N ILE A 22 -9.37 0.42 -3.49
CA ILE A 22 -9.08 -0.43 -4.63
C ILE A 22 -7.62 -0.85 -4.46
N GLY A 23 -7.40 -1.76 -3.51
CA GLY A 23 -6.18 -2.52 -3.37
C GLY A 23 -6.49 -3.94 -3.78
N ASP A 24 -5.84 -4.42 -4.83
CA ASP A 24 -4.72 -5.37 -4.69
C ASP A 24 -4.50 -6.08 -6.04
N VAL A 25 -3.23 -6.34 -6.39
CA VAL A 25 -2.92 -7.33 -7.44
C VAL A 25 -3.24 -8.70 -6.84
N ILE A 26 -4.51 -9.05 -6.94
CA ILE A 26 -5.01 -10.37 -6.60
C ILE A 26 -4.70 -11.27 -7.81
N PRO A 27 -4.23 -12.51 -7.61
CA PRO A 27 -3.90 -13.44 -8.68
C PRO A 27 -5.20 -13.95 -9.32
N TYR A 28 -5.86 -13.07 -10.06
CA TYR A 28 -7.09 -13.36 -10.76
C TYR A 28 -6.78 -14.16 -12.03
N SER A 29 -7.38 -15.33 -12.16
CA SER A 29 -7.34 -16.12 -13.39
C SER A 29 -8.42 -15.68 -14.39
N GLY A 30 -9.26 -14.70 -14.02
CA GLY A 30 -10.48 -14.37 -14.74
C GLY A 30 -11.66 -15.30 -14.39
N ALA A 31 -11.46 -16.29 -13.53
CA ALA A 31 -12.52 -17.22 -13.12
C ALA A 31 -13.50 -16.56 -12.14
N GLU A 32 -13.07 -15.57 -11.36
CA GLU A 32 -13.91 -14.79 -10.46
C GLU A 32 -15.01 -13.97 -11.19
N VAL A 33 -14.78 -13.69 -12.48
CA VAL A 33 -15.73 -13.01 -13.39
C VAL A 33 -16.34 -13.99 -14.40
N ALA A 34 -16.18 -15.30 -14.20
CA ALA A 34 -16.85 -16.30 -15.01
C ALA A 34 -18.38 -16.13 -14.93
N ARG A 35 -19.05 -16.53 -16.02
CA ARG A 35 -20.51 -16.40 -16.17
C ARG A 35 -21.28 -17.08 -15.04
N ASN A 36 -20.81 -18.26 -14.61
CA ASN A 36 -21.35 -18.99 -13.47
C ASN A 36 -20.28 -19.13 -12.39
N ILE A 37 -20.69 -19.12 -11.12
CA ILE A 37 -19.78 -19.24 -9.98
C ILE A 37 -20.24 -20.34 -9.03
N ALA A 38 -19.34 -21.25 -8.66
CA ALA A 38 -19.57 -22.29 -7.66
C ALA A 38 -18.64 -22.10 -6.46
N VAL A 39 -19.19 -21.87 -5.27
CA VAL A 39 -18.43 -21.83 -4.01
C VAL A 39 -18.79 -23.08 -3.19
N PHE A 40 -17.80 -23.93 -2.94
CA PHE A 40 -17.94 -25.09 -2.08
C PHE A 40 -17.41 -24.77 -0.68
N ARG A 41 -18.18 -25.04 0.36
CA ARG A 41 -17.75 -24.93 1.76
C ARG A 41 -17.81 -26.31 2.40
N VAL A 42 -16.65 -26.90 2.66
CA VAL A 42 -16.53 -28.15 3.41
C VAL A 42 -16.80 -27.84 4.87
N GLU A 43 -17.91 -28.35 5.38
CA GLU A 43 -18.34 -28.24 6.77
C GLU A 43 -18.02 -29.54 7.54
N ASN A 44 -18.34 -29.58 8.82
CA ASN A 44 -18.02 -30.74 9.68
C ASN A 44 -18.82 -32.01 9.34
N ASP A 45 -19.96 -31.86 8.68
CA ASP A 45 -20.97 -32.90 8.42
C ASP A 45 -21.38 -33.00 6.94
N GLY A 46 -20.82 -32.15 6.08
CA GLY A 46 -21.09 -32.17 4.65
C GLY A 46 -20.35 -31.09 3.87
N VAL A 47 -20.77 -30.87 2.64
CA VAL A 47 -20.31 -29.77 1.78
C VAL A 47 -21.51 -28.93 1.37
N ARG A 48 -21.45 -27.63 1.64
CA ARG A 48 -22.40 -26.67 1.09
C ARG A 48 -21.90 -26.17 -0.25
N LEU A 49 -22.77 -26.14 -1.25
CA LEU A 49 -22.55 -25.54 -2.55
C LEU A 49 -23.42 -24.28 -2.65
N GLU A 50 -22.79 -23.15 -2.91
CA GLU A 50 -23.41 -21.88 -3.28
C GLU A 50 -23.14 -21.65 -4.77
N LEU A 51 -24.18 -21.56 -5.58
CA LEU A 51 -24.05 -21.50 -7.04
C LEU A 51 -24.77 -20.26 -7.57
N GLU A 52 -24.06 -19.40 -8.30
CA GLU A 52 -24.63 -18.31 -9.08
C GLU A 52 -24.71 -18.75 -10.54
N VAL A 53 -25.92 -18.99 -11.04
CA VAL A 53 -26.17 -19.49 -12.40
C VAL A 53 -26.77 -18.39 -13.25
N TYR A 54 -26.18 -18.16 -14.42
CA TYR A 54 -26.75 -17.25 -15.40
C TYR A 54 -27.94 -17.90 -16.11
N PRO A 55 -29.06 -17.19 -16.35
CA PRO A 55 -30.32 -17.79 -16.80
C PRO A 55 -30.21 -18.74 -18.02
N GLU A 56 -29.36 -18.42 -18.99
CA GLU A 56 -29.17 -19.22 -20.21
C GLU A 56 -28.42 -20.54 -19.98
N ASP A 57 -27.67 -20.64 -18.89
CA ASP A 57 -26.90 -21.84 -18.54
C ASP A 57 -27.65 -22.73 -17.53
N PHE A 58 -28.85 -22.31 -17.09
CA PHE A 58 -29.66 -22.98 -16.08
C PHE A 58 -29.92 -24.47 -16.35
N GLU A 59 -30.09 -24.85 -17.61
CA GLU A 59 -30.33 -26.25 -17.98
C GLU A 59 -29.19 -27.19 -17.52
N ALA A 60 -27.95 -26.70 -17.48
CA ALA A 60 -26.80 -27.47 -17.02
C ALA A 60 -26.80 -27.73 -15.49
N PHE A 61 -27.71 -27.11 -14.75
CA PHE A 61 -27.82 -27.20 -13.29
C PHE A 61 -29.22 -27.60 -12.82
N ALA A 62 -30.13 -27.89 -13.75
CA ALA A 62 -31.54 -28.19 -13.48
C ALA A 62 -31.74 -29.36 -12.49
N SER A 63 -30.82 -30.32 -12.44
CA SER A 63 -30.91 -31.47 -11.53
C SER A 63 -30.70 -31.14 -10.04
N PHE A 64 -30.24 -29.92 -9.70
CA PHE A 64 -30.22 -29.45 -8.32
C PHE A 64 -31.60 -29.04 -7.79
N LEU A 65 -32.57 -28.84 -8.69
CA LEU A 65 -33.86 -28.26 -8.35
C LEU A 65 -34.97 -29.31 -8.41
N PRO A 66 -35.95 -29.27 -7.49
CA PRO A 66 -37.19 -30.01 -7.64
C PRO A 66 -37.93 -29.60 -8.92
N ASN A 67 -38.65 -30.55 -9.54
CA ASN A 67 -39.41 -30.32 -10.78
C ASN A 67 -40.43 -29.17 -10.65
N GLU A 68 -40.95 -28.95 -9.44
CA GLU A 68 -41.92 -27.90 -9.13
C GLU A 68 -41.29 -26.49 -9.17
N VAL A 69 -40.05 -26.36 -8.72
CA VAL A 69 -39.28 -25.10 -8.76
C VAL A 69 -38.85 -24.76 -10.19
N LEU A 70 -38.59 -25.79 -11.00
CA LEU A 70 -38.28 -25.67 -12.42
C LEU A 70 -39.42 -25.05 -13.25
N GLN A 71 -40.68 -25.17 -12.78
CA GLN A 71 -41.85 -24.64 -13.48
C GLN A 71 -42.22 -23.20 -13.08
N ASP A 72 -41.76 -22.71 -11.92
CA ASP A 72 -42.15 -21.41 -11.33
C ASP A 72 -40.94 -20.59 -10.84
N LEU A 73 -40.00 -20.26 -11.76
CA LEU A 73 -38.82 -19.42 -11.47
C LEU A 73 -39.14 -17.95 -11.04
N HIS A 74 -40.43 -17.63 -10.81
CA HIS A 74 -40.93 -16.36 -10.28
C HIS A 74 -41.53 -16.44 -8.86
N ALA A 75 -41.54 -17.62 -8.20
CA ALA A 75 -42.20 -17.79 -6.91
C ALA A 75 -41.20 -18.02 -5.75
N THR A 76 -41.44 -17.32 -4.63
CA THR A 76 -40.66 -17.40 -3.39
C THR A 76 -40.70 -18.80 -2.77
N VAL A 77 -39.53 -19.21 -2.28
CA VAL A 77 -39.09 -20.52 -1.75
C VAL A 77 -40.00 -21.15 -0.70
N ALA A 78 -40.30 -22.44 -0.87
CA ALA A 78 -40.68 -23.36 0.20
C ALA A 78 -39.61 -24.45 0.36
N THR A 79 -39.35 -24.89 1.60
CA THR A 79 -38.35 -25.91 1.93
C THR A 79 -38.75 -27.28 1.36
N HIS A 80 -38.00 -27.81 0.39
CA HIS A 80 -38.18 -29.16 -0.14
C HIS A 80 -36.97 -30.06 0.20
N GLN A 81 -37.21 -31.26 0.71
CA GLN A 81 -36.19 -32.32 0.77
C GLN A 81 -36.02 -32.91 -0.64
N ALA A 82 -34.78 -33.00 -1.14
CA ALA A 82 -34.49 -33.47 -2.49
C ALA A 82 -34.69 -34.99 -2.66
N ALA A 83 -35.28 -35.36 -3.80
CA ALA A 83 -35.12 -36.66 -4.45
C ALA A 83 -33.80 -36.66 -5.25
N PHE A 84 -33.25 -37.85 -5.50
CA PHE A 84 -32.06 -38.07 -6.33
C PHE A 84 -32.20 -37.39 -7.70
N GLY A 85 -31.40 -36.35 -7.97
CA GLY A 85 -31.08 -35.96 -9.34
C GLY A 85 -30.29 -37.10 -10.01
N SER A 86 -30.50 -37.34 -11.30
CA SER A 86 -29.71 -38.34 -12.03
C SER A 86 -28.22 -37.97 -12.00
N GLU A 87 -27.36 -38.97 -11.76
CA GLU A 87 -25.91 -38.84 -11.55
C GLU A 87 -25.12 -38.17 -12.70
N SER A 88 -25.76 -37.77 -13.81
CA SER A 88 -25.06 -37.46 -15.07
C SER A 88 -25.12 -36.01 -15.56
N GLU A 89 -25.89 -35.11 -14.95
CA GLU A 89 -26.18 -33.80 -15.58
C GLU A 89 -25.74 -32.55 -14.81
N SER A 90 -25.18 -32.64 -13.60
CA SER A 90 -24.74 -31.46 -12.82
C SER A 90 -23.45 -31.69 -12.04
N ILE A 91 -23.10 -30.74 -11.17
CA ILE A 91 -21.93 -30.82 -10.30
C ILE A 91 -22.10 -32.01 -9.33
N LEU A 92 -21.08 -32.87 -9.26
CA LEU A 92 -21.04 -33.99 -8.31
C LEU A 92 -19.97 -33.77 -7.25
N VAL A 93 -20.27 -34.14 -6.03
CA VAL A 93 -19.30 -34.29 -4.94
C VAL A 93 -19.26 -35.77 -4.57
N SER A 94 -18.08 -36.37 -4.64
CA SER A 94 -17.91 -37.81 -4.42
C SER A 94 -16.76 -38.12 -3.46
N ARG A 95 -16.80 -39.30 -2.85
CA ARG A 95 -15.73 -39.83 -1.99
C ARG A 95 -14.55 -40.34 -2.84
N THR A 96 -13.48 -40.78 -2.18
CA THR A 96 -12.27 -41.34 -2.82
C THR A 96 -12.56 -42.49 -3.80
N ASP A 97 -13.56 -43.32 -3.50
CA ASP A 97 -14.02 -44.44 -4.31
C ASP A 97 -14.94 -44.03 -5.47
N ARG A 98 -15.12 -42.72 -5.69
CA ARG A 98 -16.04 -42.10 -6.64
C ARG A 98 -17.53 -42.34 -6.34
N SER A 99 -17.87 -42.87 -5.16
CA SER A 99 -19.27 -42.92 -4.73
C SER A 99 -19.81 -41.49 -4.51
N PRO A 100 -20.94 -41.12 -5.14
CA PRO A 100 -21.50 -39.78 -4.99
C PRO A 100 -22.07 -39.58 -3.58
N LEU A 101 -21.92 -38.36 -3.06
CA LEU A 101 -22.60 -37.93 -1.85
C LEU A 101 -24.05 -37.56 -2.17
N SER A 102 -24.97 -37.91 -1.26
CA SER A 102 -26.36 -37.47 -1.37
C SER A 102 -26.45 -35.98 -1.04
N PHE A 103 -27.18 -35.21 -1.85
CA PHE A 103 -27.40 -33.79 -1.60
C PHE A 103 -28.85 -33.48 -1.22
N LYS A 104 -29.03 -32.38 -0.49
CA LYS A 104 -30.32 -31.78 -0.18
C LYS A 104 -30.36 -30.39 -0.80
N PHE A 105 -31.42 -30.09 -1.52
CA PHE A 105 -31.73 -28.74 -1.94
C PHE A 105 -32.01 -27.87 -0.71
N VAL A 106 -31.47 -26.65 -0.69
CA VAL A 106 -31.67 -25.69 0.41
C VAL A 106 -32.55 -24.54 -0.07
N THR A 107 -32.13 -23.82 -1.12
CA THR A 107 -32.89 -22.68 -1.66
C THR A 107 -32.54 -22.38 -3.11
N ALA A 108 -33.45 -21.73 -3.83
CA ALA A 108 -33.21 -21.13 -5.13
C ALA A 108 -33.96 -19.80 -5.23
N GLU A 109 -33.26 -18.73 -5.61
CA GLU A 109 -33.89 -17.41 -5.78
C GLU A 109 -33.13 -16.54 -6.78
N ASN A 110 -33.84 -15.60 -7.41
CA ASN A 110 -33.22 -14.60 -8.25
C ASN A 110 -32.46 -13.59 -7.37
N ARG A 111 -31.19 -13.35 -7.70
CA ARG A 111 -30.32 -12.38 -7.02
C ARG A 111 -29.54 -11.58 -8.05
N GLU A 112 -29.00 -10.45 -7.58
CA GLU A 112 -27.87 -9.84 -8.27
C GLU A 112 -26.59 -10.61 -7.93
N ARG A 113 -25.78 -10.88 -8.95
CA ARG A 113 -24.47 -11.52 -8.84
C ARG A 113 -23.58 -10.71 -7.91
N ILE A 114 -22.83 -11.41 -7.05
CA ILE A 114 -21.80 -10.76 -6.24
C ILE A 114 -20.70 -10.23 -7.16
N ASP A 115 -20.52 -8.91 -7.17
CA ASP A 115 -19.39 -8.29 -7.86
C ASP A 115 -18.10 -8.57 -7.08
N ARG A 116 -17.15 -9.20 -7.77
CA ARG A 116 -15.85 -9.60 -7.22
C ARG A 116 -14.72 -8.67 -7.67
N ALA A 117 -15.04 -7.58 -8.37
CA ALA A 117 -14.15 -6.47 -8.71
C ALA A 117 -12.74 -6.91 -9.15
N SER A 118 -12.65 -7.60 -10.28
CA SER A 118 -11.35 -7.99 -10.87
C SER A 118 -10.72 -6.79 -11.60
N PRO A 119 -9.54 -6.29 -11.18
CA PRO A 119 -8.79 -5.23 -11.87
C PRO A 119 -8.23 -5.71 -13.21
N LEU A 120 -8.30 -7.01 -13.50
CA LEU A 120 -7.88 -7.59 -14.77
C LEU A 120 -9.03 -7.75 -15.77
N THR A 121 -10.27 -7.46 -15.37
CA THR A 121 -11.46 -7.49 -16.24
C THR A 121 -11.22 -6.75 -17.54
N GLY A 122 -11.45 -7.40 -18.68
CA GLY A 122 -11.29 -6.82 -20.02
C GLY A 122 -9.85 -6.61 -20.47
N ARG A 123 -8.85 -7.00 -19.66
CA ARG A 123 -7.43 -6.93 -20.02
C ARG A 123 -6.97 -8.23 -20.67
N THR A 124 -5.97 -8.12 -21.54
CA THR A 124 -5.27 -9.29 -22.08
C THR A 124 -4.23 -9.75 -21.06
N ASP A 125 -4.33 -11.01 -20.64
CA ASP A 125 -3.30 -11.68 -19.84
C ASP A 125 -1.97 -11.67 -20.63
N PRO A 126 -0.89 -11.09 -20.08
CA PRO A 126 0.38 -10.95 -20.78
C PRO A 126 1.12 -12.28 -20.99
N ILE A 127 0.78 -13.33 -20.22
CA ILE A 127 1.38 -14.66 -20.31
C ILE A 127 0.61 -15.53 -21.30
N THR A 128 -0.72 -15.58 -21.16
CA THR A 128 -1.56 -16.47 -21.97
C THR A 128 -2.08 -15.83 -23.26
N GLY A 129 -2.04 -14.49 -23.37
CA GLY A 129 -2.59 -13.73 -24.48
C GLY A 129 -4.13 -13.73 -24.55
N ARG A 130 -4.81 -14.29 -23.55
CA ARG A 130 -6.28 -14.37 -23.50
C ARG A 130 -6.86 -13.11 -22.87
N ILE A 131 -8.00 -12.65 -23.40
CA ILE A 131 -8.77 -11.58 -22.77
C ILE A 131 -9.51 -12.17 -21.57
N ILE A 132 -9.30 -11.56 -20.41
CA ILE A 132 -10.05 -11.89 -19.20
C ILE A 132 -11.48 -11.36 -19.40
N PRO A 133 -12.50 -12.23 -19.32
CA PRO A 133 -13.87 -11.84 -19.66
C PRO A 133 -14.37 -10.71 -18.76
N ALA A 134 -15.23 -9.86 -19.32
CA ALA A 134 -16.02 -8.96 -18.51
C ALA A 134 -17.09 -9.76 -17.74
N PRO A 135 -17.50 -9.33 -16.53
CA PRO A 135 -18.71 -9.87 -15.93
C PRO A 135 -19.89 -9.66 -16.92
N PRO A 136 -20.90 -10.55 -16.91
CA PRO A 136 -22.10 -10.37 -17.74
C PRO A 136 -22.72 -8.98 -17.55
N GLU A 137 -23.25 -8.38 -18.63
CA GLU A 137 -23.86 -7.03 -18.58
C GLU A 137 -25.10 -6.98 -17.68
N ASP A 138 -25.89 -8.06 -17.68
CA ASP A 138 -27.01 -8.23 -16.75
C ASP A 138 -26.51 -8.94 -15.48
N PRO A 139 -26.59 -8.33 -14.28
CA PRO A 139 -26.15 -8.97 -13.05
C PRO A 139 -27.13 -10.02 -12.53
N GLN A 140 -28.31 -10.20 -13.14
CA GLN A 140 -29.31 -11.15 -12.64
C GLN A 140 -28.83 -12.60 -12.78
N VAL A 141 -28.84 -13.33 -11.67
CA VAL A 141 -28.50 -14.75 -11.58
C VAL A 141 -29.54 -15.49 -10.77
N ILE A 142 -29.65 -16.80 -11.04
CA ILE A 142 -30.37 -17.73 -10.18
C ILE A 142 -29.36 -18.26 -9.16
N TYR A 143 -29.50 -17.84 -7.91
CA TYR A 143 -28.73 -18.38 -6.80
C TYR A 143 -29.33 -19.71 -6.39
N ILE A 144 -28.51 -20.77 -6.32
CA ILE A 144 -28.90 -22.11 -5.87
C ILE A 144 -28.00 -22.50 -4.71
N GLU A 145 -28.59 -23.03 -3.64
CA GLU A 145 -27.88 -23.60 -2.51
C GLU A 145 -28.22 -25.09 -2.34
N ALA A 146 -27.20 -25.92 -2.24
CA ALA A 146 -27.31 -27.37 -2.03
C ALA A 146 -26.34 -27.84 -0.94
N PHE A 147 -26.71 -28.90 -0.23
CA PHE A 147 -25.89 -29.48 0.85
C PHE A 147 -25.66 -30.97 0.65
N PHE A 148 -24.41 -31.38 0.42
CA PHE A 148 -23.96 -32.76 0.26
C PHE A 148 -23.57 -33.35 1.62
N GLY A 149 -24.39 -34.26 2.17
CA GLY A 149 -24.14 -34.83 3.49
C GLY A 149 -23.06 -35.91 3.49
N PHE A 150 -22.30 -36.02 4.58
CA PHE A 150 -21.32 -37.11 4.78
C PHE A 150 -21.93 -38.42 5.29
N ASP A 151 -23.22 -38.42 5.64
CA ASP A 151 -23.95 -39.58 6.19
C ASP A 151 -23.28 -40.16 7.44
N GLY A 152 -22.70 -39.29 8.28
CA GLY A 152 -22.07 -39.65 9.55
C GLY A 152 -20.61 -40.11 9.45
N ALA A 153 -20.03 -40.22 8.25
CA ALA A 153 -18.64 -40.62 8.06
C ALA A 153 -17.84 -39.54 7.29
N ARG A 154 -16.94 -38.85 8.00
CA ARG A 154 -16.09 -37.81 7.40
C ARG A 154 -15.13 -38.42 6.38
N PRO A 155 -15.12 -37.94 5.13
CA PRO A 155 -14.17 -38.41 4.14
C PRO A 155 -12.79 -37.80 4.36
N GLU A 156 -11.73 -38.56 4.06
CA GLU A 156 -10.36 -38.03 3.98
C GLU A 156 -10.10 -37.31 2.65
N THR A 157 -10.88 -37.63 1.61
CA THR A 157 -10.78 -37.01 0.29
C THR A 157 -12.16 -36.78 -0.32
N LEU A 158 -12.30 -35.64 -0.99
CA LEU A 158 -13.45 -35.32 -1.84
C LEU A 158 -13.00 -35.16 -3.29
N ILE A 159 -13.87 -35.55 -4.22
CA ILE A 159 -13.70 -35.30 -5.65
C ILE A 159 -14.89 -34.46 -6.11
N PHE A 160 -14.61 -33.23 -6.54
CA PHE A 160 -15.56 -32.33 -7.16
C PHE A 160 -15.51 -32.53 -8.68
N ARG A 161 -16.66 -32.78 -9.30
CA ARG A 161 -16.78 -32.95 -10.76
C ARG A 161 -17.71 -31.89 -11.35
N PRO A 162 -17.30 -31.17 -12.41
CA PRO A 162 -18.17 -30.21 -13.08
C PRO A 162 -19.26 -30.92 -13.91
N PRO A 163 -20.31 -30.21 -14.36
CA PRO A 163 -21.30 -30.77 -15.26
C PRO A 163 -20.66 -31.30 -16.55
N THR A 164 -21.14 -32.44 -17.04
CA THR A 164 -20.66 -33.00 -18.30
C THR A 164 -21.21 -32.17 -19.47
N PRO A 165 -20.39 -31.77 -20.47
CA PRO A 165 -20.89 -31.10 -21.65
C PRO A 165 -21.88 -32.00 -22.41
N LYS A 166 -23.03 -31.46 -22.83
CA LYS A 166 -23.94 -32.17 -23.75
C LYS A 166 -23.38 -32.08 -25.18
N GLU A 167 -23.53 -33.12 -26.00
CA GLU A 167 -22.96 -33.17 -27.38
C GLU A 167 -23.33 -31.92 -28.22
N ASP A 168 -24.48 -31.31 -27.97
CA ASP A 168 -25.02 -30.17 -28.72
C ASP A 168 -24.77 -28.79 -28.07
N LYS A 169 -24.13 -28.72 -26.88
CA LYS A 169 -23.89 -27.45 -26.17
C LYS A 169 -22.45 -27.33 -25.68
N PRO A 170 -21.80 -26.16 -25.84
CA PRO A 170 -20.47 -25.95 -25.30
C PRO A 170 -20.49 -26.07 -23.77
N ALA A 171 -19.37 -26.51 -23.20
CA ALA A 171 -19.18 -26.54 -21.75
C ALA A 171 -19.43 -25.13 -21.16
N THR A 172 -20.29 -25.04 -20.15
CA THR A 172 -20.52 -23.76 -19.47
C THR A 172 -19.29 -23.36 -18.67
N SER A 173 -18.97 -22.07 -18.67
CA SER A 173 -17.84 -21.54 -17.91
C SER A 173 -18.24 -21.36 -16.45
N ILE A 174 -17.55 -22.07 -15.56
CA ILE A 174 -17.77 -22.04 -14.11
C ILE A 174 -16.46 -21.63 -13.45
N GLY A 175 -16.46 -20.50 -12.76
CA GLY A 175 -15.42 -20.17 -11.79
C GLY A 175 -15.74 -20.85 -10.47
N PHE A 176 -14.76 -21.45 -9.80
CA PHE A 176 -15.00 -22.07 -8.50
C PHE A 176 -13.98 -21.69 -7.44
N MET A 177 -14.45 -21.76 -6.20
CA MET A 177 -13.66 -21.61 -5.00
C MET A 177 -14.10 -22.66 -3.97
N VAL A 178 -13.17 -23.14 -3.16
CA VAL A 178 -13.40 -24.14 -2.11
C VAL A 178 -12.84 -23.64 -0.80
N PHE A 179 -13.63 -23.78 0.25
CA PHE A 179 -13.30 -23.51 1.63
C PHE A 179 -13.29 -24.82 2.41
N ASP A 180 -12.33 -25.01 3.30
CA ASP A 180 -12.45 -25.92 4.44
C ASP A 180 -12.80 -25.10 5.68
N ARG A 181 -14.02 -25.31 6.19
CA ARG A 181 -14.66 -24.48 7.20
C ARG A 181 -14.63 -23.02 6.74
N ALA A 182 -13.78 -22.20 7.35
CA ALA A 182 -13.62 -20.79 6.99
C ALA A 182 -12.36 -20.51 6.16
N VAL A 183 -11.46 -21.48 6.00
CA VAL A 183 -10.17 -21.28 5.35
C VAL A 183 -10.31 -21.52 3.85
N PRO A 184 -9.99 -20.53 2.99
CA PRO A 184 -9.96 -20.78 1.56
C PRO A 184 -8.84 -21.75 1.21
N VAL A 185 -9.15 -22.75 0.40
CA VAL A 185 -8.20 -23.77 -0.07
C VAL A 185 -7.63 -23.38 -1.44
N THR A 186 -8.48 -22.86 -2.31
CA THR A 186 -8.16 -22.47 -3.69
C THR A 186 -8.34 -20.97 -3.89
N LYS A 187 -7.64 -20.39 -4.85
CA LYS A 187 -8.05 -19.13 -5.48
C LYS A 187 -9.24 -19.38 -6.43
N PHE A 188 -9.88 -18.34 -6.95
CA PHE A 188 -10.82 -18.56 -8.06
C PHE A 188 -10.08 -19.21 -9.23
N SER A 189 -10.58 -20.38 -9.65
CA SER A 189 -10.04 -21.17 -10.77
C SER A 189 -11.20 -21.62 -11.67
N TYR A 190 -10.93 -21.98 -12.93
CA TYR A 190 -11.97 -22.56 -13.78
C TYR A 190 -12.24 -24.01 -13.40
N PHE A 191 -13.52 -24.38 -13.31
CA PHE A 191 -13.96 -25.73 -12.96
C PHE A 191 -14.24 -26.57 -14.21
N ASP A 192 -13.18 -27.03 -14.85
CA ASP A 192 -13.22 -27.74 -16.14
C ASP A 192 -12.93 -29.24 -16.05
N SER A 193 -12.51 -29.72 -14.88
CA SER A 193 -12.04 -31.09 -14.65
C SER A 193 -12.27 -31.55 -13.22
N ASP A 194 -12.19 -32.88 -13.00
CA ASP A 194 -12.28 -33.48 -11.66
C ASP A 194 -11.21 -32.86 -10.73
N ALA A 195 -11.65 -32.22 -9.64
CA ALA A 195 -10.77 -31.63 -8.64
C ALA A 195 -10.77 -32.49 -7.37
N ARG A 196 -9.63 -33.11 -7.07
CA ARG A 196 -9.43 -33.98 -5.91
C ARG A 196 -8.83 -33.20 -4.74
N LEU A 197 -9.55 -33.16 -3.63
CA LEU A 197 -9.23 -32.44 -2.40
C LEU A 197 -8.92 -33.41 -1.27
N GLU A 198 -7.75 -33.30 -0.66
CA GLU A 198 -7.35 -34.04 0.54
C GLU A 198 -7.62 -33.15 1.77
N ILE A 199 -8.40 -33.66 2.73
CA ILE A 199 -8.90 -32.87 3.86
C ILE A 199 -8.08 -33.15 5.11
N ASP A 200 -7.60 -32.08 5.73
CA ASP A 200 -7.04 -32.11 7.08
C ASP A 200 -8.08 -31.67 8.11
N TRP A 201 -8.70 -32.66 8.75
CA TRP A 201 -9.70 -32.41 9.79
C TRP A 201 -9.13 -31.76 11.05
N SER A 202 -7.82 -31.90 11.29
CA SER A 202 -7.16 -31.33 12.46
C SER A 202 -6.91 -29.83 12.26
N ASP A 203 -6.50 -29.41 11.06
CA ASP A 203 -6.24 -28.01 10.73
C ASP A 203 -6.62 -27.71 9.26
N PRO A 204 -7.68 -26.91 9.02
CA PRO A 204 -8.18 -26.63 7.67
C PRO A 204 -7.15 -25.95 6.76
N TRP A 205 -6.08 -25.42 7.33
CA TRP A 205 -4.98 -24.85 6.56
C TRP A 205 -4.29 -25.87 5.68
N PHE A 206 -4.09 -27.10 6.15
CA PHE A 206 -3.35 -28.11 5.42
C PHE A 206 -4.21 -28.92 4.44
N THR A 207 -5.52 -28.67 4.41
CA THR A 207 -6.41 -29.14 3.36
C THR A 207 -5.95 -28.58 2.00
N ALA A 208 -5.74 -29.47 1.03
CA ALA A 208 -5.14 -29.12 -0.26
C ALA A 208 -5.65 -30.00 -1.40
N PHE A 209 -5.72 -29.43 -2.60
CA PHE A 209 -5.92 -30.19 -3.84
C PHE A 209 -4.64 -30.92 -4.23
N THR A 210 -4.80 -32.13 -4.79
CA THR A 210 -3.67 -32.87 -5.37
C THR A 210 -3.08 -32.15 -6.59
N ASN A 211 -3.90 -31.35 -7.29
CA ASN A 211 -3.42 -30.43 -8.32
C ASN A 211 -2.97 -29.12 -7.65
N VAL A 212 -1.66 -28.93 -7.55
CA VAL A 212 -1.03 -27.76 -6.92
C VAL A 212 -1.44 -26.41 -7.53
N ASN A 213 -1.88 -26.39 -8.79
CA ASN A 213 -2.30 -25.16 -9.47
C ASN A 213 -3.66 -24.63 -8.98
N LEU A 214 -4.48 -25.50 -8.39
CA LEU A 214 -5.75 -25.12 -7.77
C LEU A 214 -5.53 -24.50 -6.39
N ASN A 215 -4.48 -24.92 -5.67
CA ASN A 215 -4.24 -24.41 -4.33
C ASN A 215 -3.99 -22.90 -4.30
N ARG A 216 -4.39 -22.26 -3.20
CA ARG A 216 -4.11 -20.84 -2.93
C ARG A 216 -2.61 -20.55 -3.05
N SER A 217 -2.25 -19.32 -3.38
CA SER A 217 -0.85 -18.88 -3.48
C SER A 217 -0.15 -18.89 -2.11
N ALA A 218 -0.83 -18.47 -1.05
CA ALA A 218 -0.34 -18.50 0.32
C ALA A 218 -0.46 -19.92 0.92
N GLN A 219 0.43 -20.83 0.52
CA GLN A 219 0.45 -22.20 1.03
C GLN A 219 1.15 -22.29 2.39
N SER A 220 2.25 -21.55 2.57
CA SER A 220 2.92 -21.41 3.86
C SER A 220 2.10 -20.53 4.80
N GLY A 221 1.88 -21.01 6.02
CA GLY A 221 1.24 -20.21 7.08
C GLY A 221 2.14 -19.12 7.66
N THR A 222 3.43 -19.20 7.37
CA THR A 222 4.44 -18.25 7.79
C THR A 222 5.28 -17.80 6.59
N THR A 223 5.41 -16.49 6.39
CA THR A 223 6.26 -15.88 5.37
C THR A 223 7.05 -14.71 5.94
N SER A 224 8.23 -14.47 5.37
CA SER A 224 9.16 -13.43 5.77
C SER A 224 9.48 -12.50 4.60
N PHE A 225 9.71 -11.23 4.88
CA PHE A 225 10.03 -10.21 3.88
C PHE A 225 11.15 -9.33 4.40
N LEU A 226 12.23 -9.19 3.64
CA LEU A 226 13.31 -8.27 3.96
C LEU A 226 13.34 -7.15 2.92
N TYR A 227 12.96 -5.95 3.35
CA TYR A 227 13.05 -4.75 2.52
C TYR A 227 14.34 -4.01 2.85
N VAL A 228 15.17 -3.74 1.86
CA VAL A 228 16.43 -3.00 2.00
C VAL A 228 16.29 -1.68 1.23
N ALA A 229 15.98 -0.62 1.97
CA ALA A 229 15.72 0.72 1.46
C ALA A 229 16.79 1.72 1.95
N PRO A 230 16.93 2.90 1.32
CA PRO A 230 18.09 3.79 1.53
C PRO A 230 18.33 4.23 2.98
N ARG A 231 17.27 4.30 3.79
CA ARG A 231 17.29 4.80 5.18
C ARG A 231 16.78 3.77 6.20
N GLU A 232 16.38 2.58 5.73
CA GLU A 232 15.77 1.57 6.56
C GLU A 232 15.98 0.18 5.95
N VAL A 233 16.46 -0.76 6.77
CA VAL A 233 16.21 -2.19 6.55
C VAL A 233 14.98 -2.55 7.36
N ARG A 234 14.03 -3.25 6.75
CA ARG A 234 12.78 -3.62 7.39
C ARG A 234 12.52 -5.10 7.20
N HIS A 235 12.37 -5.80 8.32
CA HIS A 235 11.99 -7.21 8.34
C HIS A 235 10.51 -7.30 8.67
N GLU A 236 9.70 -7.78 7.74
CA GLU A 236 8.29 -8.01 7.94
C GLU A 236 7.99 -9.50 7.95
N ILE A 237 7.00 -9.88 8.74
CA ILE A 237 6.64 -11.28 8.95
C ILE A 237 5.13 -11.37 8.92
N LEU A 238 4.62 -12.34 8.19
CA LEU A 238 3.21 -12.71 8.21
C LEU A 238 3.14 -14.14 8.72
N ILE A 239 2.67 -14.33 9.96
CA ILE A 239 2.62 -15.64 10.63
C ILE A 239 1.20 -15.95 11.05
N ARG A 240 0.73 -17.17 10.73
CA ARG A 240 -0.57 -17.67 11.19
C ARG A 240 -0.63 -17.65 12.70
N LEU A 241 -1.77 -17.23 13.23
CA LEU A 241 -1.89 -17.06 14.67
C LEU A 241 -1.73 -18.37 15.45
N ARG A 242 -2.16 -19.49 14.84
CA ARG A 242 -1.96 -20.83 15.41
C ARG A 242 -0.50 -21.29 15.39
N GLU A 243 0.27 -20.89 14.39
CA GLU A 243 1.71 -21.18 14.27
C GLU A 243 2.54 -20.28 15.21
N LEU A 244 2.07 -19.07 15.47
CA LEU A 244 2.67 -18.14 16.43
C LEU A 244 2.42 -18.56 17.89
N ALA A 245 1.27 -19.16 18.19
CA ALA A 245 0.80 -19.40 19.56
C ALA A 245 1.84 -20.10 20.47
N PRO A 246 2.54 -21.17 20.04
CA PRO A 246 3.56 -21.83 20.86
C PRO A 246 4.73 -20.93 21.24
N TRP A 247 5.02 -19.90 20.44
CA TRP A 247 6.15 -19.00 20.62
C TRP A 247 5.85 -17.82 21.56
N ILE A 248 4.59 -17.66 21.93
CA ILE A 248 4.10 -16.62 22.86
C ILE A 248 3.36 -17.24 24.06
N ASP A 249 3.62 -18.52 24.35
CA ASP A 249 3.03 -19.28 25.46
C ASP A 249 1.50 -19.31 25.44
N MET A 250 0.92 -19.48 24.24
CA MET A 250 -0.52 -19.57 24.04
C MET A 250 -0.90 -20.87 23.34
N ASP A 251 -2.12 -21.33 23.62
CA ASP A 251 -2.71 -22.50 22.98
C ASP A 251 -3.99 -22.07 22.25
N LEU A 252 -4.03 -22.29 20.94
CA LEU A 252 -5.13 -21.91 20.06
C LEU A 252 -5.58 -23.12 19.22
N GLY A 253 -6.73 -23.67 19.60
CA GLY A 253 -7.39 -24.76 18.88
C GLY A 253 -8.14 -24.29 17.63
N THR A 254 -8.40 -25.23 16.73
CA THR A 254 -9.19 -25.02 15.51
C THR A 254 -10.59 -24.49 15.84
N GLY A 255 -11.03 -23.45 15.13
CA GLY A 255 -12.33 -22.82 15.31
C GLY A 255 -12.40 -21.79 16.46
N SER A 256 -11.28 -21.51 17.14
CA SER A 256 -11.26 -20.54 18.24
C SER A 256 -11.55 -19.12 17.75
N LYS A 257 -12.30 -18.36 18.56
CA LYS A 257 -12.66 -16.97 18.26
C LYS A 257 -12.15 -16.04 19.35
N LEU A 258 -11.44 -14.99 18.94
CA LEU A 258 -10.82 -14.01 19.83
C LEU A 258 -11.65 -12.74 19.89
N ASN A 259 -11.99 -12.31 21.10
CA ASN A 259 -12.56 -10.98 21.33
C ASN A 259 -11.47 -9.88 21.25
N PRO A 260 -11.83 -8.59 21.18
CA PRO A 260 -10.85 -7.50 21.04
C PRO A 260 -9.80 -7.43 22.15
N SER A 261 -10.14 -7.75 23.40
CA SER A 261 -9.18 -7.74 24.51
C SER A 261 -8.15 -8.86 24.43
N GLN A 262 -8.59 -10.06 23.98
CA GLN A 262 -7.67 -11.16 23.71
C GLN A 262 -6.74 -10.82 22.54
N GLN A 263 -7.27 -10.20 21.48
CA GLN A 263 -6.46 -9.73 20.35
C GLN A 263 -5.35 -8.78 20.82
N GLU A 264 -5.68 -7.75 21.60
CA GLU A 264 -4.68 -6.82 22.14
C GLU A 264 -3.59 -7.53 22.94
N THR A 265 -3.97 -8.45 23.83
CA THR A 265 -3.03 -9.24 24.65
C THR A 265 -2.09 -10.09 23.78
N ILE A 266 -2.64 -10.75 22.76
CA ILE A 266 -1.88 -11.61 21.86
C ILE A 266 -0.91 -10.79 21.00
N LEU A 267 -1.38 -9.64 20.48
CA LEU A 267 -0.56 -8.75 19.68
C LEU A 267 0.59 -8.20 20.51
N ASP A 268 0.35 -7.74 21.74
CA ASP A 268 1.40 -7.27 22.64
C ASP A 268 2.43 -8.37 22.97
N ALA A 269 1.97 -9.61 23.20
CA ALA A 269 2.87 -10.73 23.41
C ALA A 269 3.76 -10.99 22.19
N ALA A 270 3.19 -10.98 20.99
CA ALA A 270 3.93 -11.10 19.74
C ALA A 270 4.94 -9.96 19.55
N LEU A 271 4.51 -8.69 19.67
CA LEU A 271 5.39 -7.53 19.54
C LEU A 271 6.56 -7.57 20.52
N ASN A 272 6.35 -8.09 21.73
CA ASN A 272 7.43 -8.27 22.71
C ASN A 272 8.37 -9.42 22.35
N ALA A 273 7.85 -10.57 21.91
CA ALA A 273 8.66 -11.71 21.49
C ALA A 273 9.59 -11.35 20.33
N PHE A 274 9.07 -10.66 19.31
CA PHE A 274 9.82 -10.28 18.11
C PHE A 274 10.83 -9.15 18.31
N LYS A 275 11.00 -8.62 19.52
CA LYS A 275 12.15 -7.78 19.84
C LYS A 275 13.47 -8.55 19.79
N ASN A 276 13.44 -9.86 20.05
CA ASN A 276 14.64 -10.70 20.14
C ASN A 276 14.60 -11.94 19.24
N ARG A 277 13.52 -12.14 18.47
CA ARG A 277 13.38 -13.25 17.52
C ARG A 277 13.83 -12.83 16.13
N ASN A 278 14.23 -13.82 15.36
CA ASN A 278 14.77 -13.69 14.02
C ASN A 278 15.87 -12.61 13.92
N PRO A 279 17.03 -12.84 14.56
CA PRO A 279 18.09 -11.85 14.64
C PRO A 279 18.54 -11.38 13.26
N VAL A 280 18.90 -10.09 13.18
CA VAL A 280 19.30 -9.43 11.94
C VAL A 280 20.73 -8.94 12.05
N ILE A 281 21.53 -9.23 11.02
CA ILE A 281 22.89 -8.73 10.86
C ILE A 281 22.89 -7.76 9.68
N ILE A 282 23.41 -6.55 9.88
CA ILE A 282 23.52 -5.53 8.82
C ILE A 282 24.98 -5.12 8.73
N ALA A 283 25.56 -5.25 7.53
CA ALA A 283 26.98 -4.96 7.29
C ALA A 283 27.93 -5.68 8.28
N GLY A 284 27.64 -6.95 8.59
CA GLY A 284 28.42 -7.79 9.50
C GLY A 284 28.18 -7.57 11.00
N GLU A 285 27.37 -6.59 11.40
CA GLU A 285 27.09 -6.29 12.81
C GLU A 285 25.66 -6.73 13.20
N PRO A 286 25.46 -7.40 14.34
CA PRO A 286 24.13 -7.73 14.84
C PRO A 286 23.41 -6.45 15.29
N VAL A 287 22.19 -6.25 14.79
CA VAL A 287 21.39 -5.03 15.07
C VAL A 287 20.06 -5.42 15.69
N GLN A 288 19.60 -4.60 16.64
CA GLN A 288 18.28 -4.73 17.25
C GLN A 288 17.28 -3.77 16.58
N PRO A 289 16.00 -4.15 16.45
CA PRO A 289 15.00 -3.29 15.86
C PRO A 289 14.77 -2.06 16.74
N THR A 290 14.70 -0.88 16.14
CA THR A 290 14.36 0.36 16.85
C THR A 290 12.86 0.43 17.15
N SER A 291 12.05 -0.22 16.31
CA SER A 291 10.61 -0.39 16.57
C SER A 291 10.10 -1.72 16.03
N VAL A 292 9.10 -2.27 16.74
CA VAL A 292 8.33 -3.44 16.31
C VAL A 292 6.86 -3.02 16.34
N ARG A 293 6.20 -3.13 15.19
CA ARG A 293 4.78 -2.79 15.01
C ARG A 293 4.06 -3.98 14.40
N GLY A 294 2.75 -4.05 14.56
CA GLY A 294 1.98 -5.12 13.95
C GLY A 294 0.49 -4.88 13.99
N ALA A 295 -0.22 -5.73 13.26
CA ALA A 295 -1.66 -5.78 13.19
C ALA A 295 -2.12 -7.20 12.91
N PHE A 296 -3.37 -7.50 13.22
CA PHE A 296 -3.98 -8.74 12.73
C PHE A 296 -4.45 -8.60 11.29
N LEU A 297 -4.31 -9.69 10.55
CA LEU A 297 -4.88 -9.87 9.24
C LEU A 297 -5.77 -11.11 9.22
N THR A 298 -6.72 -11.15 8.30
CA THR A 298 -7.55 -12.33 8.04
C THR A 298 -7.50 -12.68 6.57
N LEU A 299 -7.43 -13.96 6.27
CA LEU A 299 -7.58 -14.48 4.92
C LEU A 299 -9.07 -14.73 4.61
N GLY A 300 -9.53 -14.30 3.44
CA GLY A 300 -10.88 -14.54 2.93
C GLY A 300 -10.93 -14.73 1.41
N GLU A 301 -12.11 -14.55 0.82
CA GLU A 301 -12.36 -14.70 -0.63
C GLU A 301 -11.49 -13.81 -1.50
N THR A 302 -11.21 -12.60 -1.05
CA THR A 302 -10.44 -11.57 -1.77
C THR A 302 -8.96 -11.54 -1.38
N GLY A 303 -8.51 -12.48 -0.55
CA GLY A 303 -7.14 -12.53 -0.04
C GLY A 303 -7.00 -12.06 1.40
N VAL A 304 -5.80 -11.60 1.75
CA VAL A 304 -5.44 -11.20 3.12
C VAL A 304 -5.81 -9.74 3.35
N GLN A 305 -6.53 -9.45 4.43
CA GLN A 305 -6.99 -8.10 4.78
C GLN A 305 -6.67 -7.75 6.22
N VAL A 306 -6.34 -6.49 6.48
CA VAL A 306 -6.12 -5.98 7.84
C VAL A 306 -7.43 -5.95 8.63
N VAL A 307 -7.41 -6.56 9.81
CA VAL A 307 -8.57 -6.63 10.71
C VAL A 307 -8.77 -5.28 11.40
N LYS A 308 -10.01 -4.78 11.40
CA LYS A 308 -10.39 -3.59 12.18
C LYS A 308 -10.63 -3.98 13.64
N SER A 309 -10.13 -3.18 14.58
CA SER A 309 -9.98 -3.50 16.01
C SER A 309 -11.25 -3.83 16.82
N SER A 310 -12.44 -3.87 16.21
CA SER A 310 -13.72 -4.09 16.91
C SER A 310 -14.41 -5.43 16.59
N ALA A 311 -13.87 -6.24 15.67
CA ALA A 311 -14.50 -7.50 15.27
C ALA A 311 -13.99 -8.68 16.09
N THR A 312 -14.82 -9.71 16.26
CA THR A 312 -14.35 -11.03 16.71
C THR A 312 -13.50 -11.66 15.61
N LEU A 313 -12.35 -12.23 15.96
CA LEU A 313 -11.37 -12.78 15.01
C LEU A 313 -11.33 -14.31 15.10
N LEU A 314 -11.52 -15.00 13.97
CA LEU A 314 -11.37 -16.46 13.89
C LEU A 314 -9.88 -16.81 13.73
N THR A 315 -9.36 -17.69 14.59
CA THR A 315 -7.93 -18.05 14.60
C THR A 315 -7.48 -18.80 13.34
N ASP A 316 -8.39 -19.56 12.72
CA ASP A 316 -8.06 -20.43 11.58
C ASP A 316 -7.66 -19.64 10.33
N THR A 317 -8.18 -18.42 10.19
CA THR A 317 -7.90 -17.51 9.07
C THR A 317 -7.01 -16.33 9.48
N ALA A 318 -6.65 -16.23 10.77
CA ALA A 318 -5.95 -15.08 11.32
C ALA A 318 -4.43 -15.18 11.19
N PHE A 319 -3.82 -14.03 10.93
CA PHE A 319 -2.38 -13.84 10.89
C PHE A 319 -1.99 -12.68 11.79
N ALA A 320 -0.84 -12.78 12.43
CA ALA A 320 -0.12 -11.63 12.95
C ALA A 320 0.82 -11.13 11.85
N GLY A 321 0.60 -9.91 11.40
CA GLY A 321 1.52 -9.19 10.55
C GLY A 321 2.42 -8.32 11.41
N LEU A 322 3.73 -8.53 11.34
CA LEU A 322 4.74 -7.84 12.14
C LEU A 322 5.70 -7.07 11.23
N ILE A 323 6.19 -5.94 11.72
CA ILE A 323 7.10 -5.03 11.02
C ILE A 323 8.17 -4.59 12.00
N LEU A 324 9.40 -5.05 11.77
CA LEU A 324 10.60 -4.72 12.52
C LEU A 324 11.43 -3.71 11.70
N SER A 325 11.77 -2.58 12.31
CA SER A 325 12.44 -1.46 11.65
C SER A 325 13.88 -1.29 12.15
N TYR A 326 14.83 -1.27 11.21
CA TYR A 326 16.26 -1.08 11.44
C TYR A 326 16.74 0.13 10.63
N PRO A 327 16.72 1.34 11.22
CA PRO A 327 17.21 2.54 10.55
C PRO A 327 18.68 2.42 10.17
N ILE A 328 19.02 2.87 8.96
CA ILE A 328 20.38 2.90 8.41
C ILE A 328 20.67 4.26 7.79
N SER A 329 21.95 4.62 7.69
CA SER A 329 22.37 5.88 7.08
C SER A 329 22.58 5.80 5.57
N THR A 330 22.88 4.62 5.05
CA THR A 330 23.20 4.32 3.65
C THR A 330 22.87 2.86 3.39
N LEU A 331 22.65 2.49 2.12
CA LEU A 331 22.47 1.08 1.79
C LEU A 331 23.67 0.23 2.26
N PRO A 332 23.45 -0.91 2.91
CA PRO A 332 24.53 -1.77 3.37
C PRO A 332 25.10 -2.58 2.21
N ALA A 333 26.25 -3.22 2.44
CA ALA A 333 26.78 -4.21 1.50
C ALA A 333 25.98 -5.53 1.55
N GLU A 334 25.48 -5.87 2.74
CA GLU A 334 24.70 -7.07 3.01
C GLU A 334 23.74 -6.85 4.19
N ALA A 335 22.65 -7.61 4.20
CA ALA A 335 21.75 -7.73 5.33
C ALA A 335 21.24 -9.18 5.41
N THR A 336 21.39 -9.80 6.58
CA THR A 336 21.03 -11.20 6.81
C THR A 336 19.98 -11.29 7.91
N VAL A 337 18.96 -12.11 7.69
CA VAL A 337 17.98 -12.53 8.69
C VAL A 337 18.22 -14.00 8.98
N THR A 338 18.31 -14.38 10.25
CA THR A 338 18.28 -15.78 10.66
C THR A 338 16.89 -16.10 11.17
N TRP A 339 16.19 -17.06 10.56
CA TRP A 339 14.92 -17.55 11.11
C TRP A 339 15.19 -18.49 12.28
N ASP A 340 14.60 -18.24 13.45
CA ASP A 340 14.83 -19.04 14.67
C ASP A 340 13.56 -19.72 15.22
N MET A 341 12.47 -19.68 14.45
CA MET A 341 11.15 -20.16 14.87
C MET A 341 10.72 -21.39 14.05
N PHE A 342 11.49 -22.48 14.13
CA PHE A 342 11.16 -23.75 13.49
C PHE A 342 10.50 -24.73 14.46
N ASP A 343 9.42 -25.36 14.02
CA ASP A 343 8.72 -26.44 14.73
C ASP A 343 8.05 -27.38 13.72
N GLN A 344 7.25 -28.35 14.19
CA GLN A 344 6.61 -29.32 13.29
C GLN A 344 5.68 -28.68 12.23
N SER A 345 5.16 -27.47 12.49
CA SER A 345 4.33 -26.70 11.56
C SER A 345 5.13 -25.76 10.68
N ILE A 346 6.24 -25.21 11.18
CA ILE A 346 7.13 -24.30 10.47
C ILE A 346 8.43 -25.04 10.14
N GLN A 347 8.48 -25.63 8.94
CA GLN A 347 9.67 -26.32 8.40
C GLN A 347 10.27 -25.63 7.18
N HIS A 348 9.53 -24.71 6.56
CA HIS A 348 9.95 -23.99 5.37
C HIS A 348 9.31 -22.60 5.38
N VAL A 349 10.14 -21.56 5.41
CA VAL A 349 9.68 -20.17 5.45
C VAL A 349 10.10 -19.47 4.17
N PRO A 350 9.16 -19.21 3.23
CA PRO A 350 9.44 -18.38 2.08
C PRO A 350 9.88 -16.98 2.53
N VAL A 351 10.97 -16.50 1.93
CA VAL A 351 11.53 -15.18 2.19
C VAL A 351 11.56 -14.37 0.90
N THR A 352 10.97 -13.17 0.91
CA THR A 352 11.10 -12.23 -0.22
C THR A 352 12.05 -11.10 0.17
N LEU A 353 13.16 -11.01 -0.54
CA LEU A 353 14.15 -9.94 -0.39
C LEU A 353 13.83 -8.86 -1.40
N THR A 354 13.68 -7.60 -1.00
CA THR A 354 13.31 -6.50 -1.91
C THR A 354 14.25 -5.32 -1.72
N ASP A 355 14.85 -4.87 -2.81
CA ASP A 355 15.59 -3.61 -2.87
C ASP A 355 15.05 -2.69 -3.98
N VAL A 356 15.79 -1.65 -4.34
CA VAL A 356 15.42 -0.70 -5.40
C VAL A 356 15.33 -1.33 -6.80
N ALA A 357 15.95 -2.49 -7.03
CA ALA A 357 15.88 -3.24 -8.29
C ALA A 357 14.68 -4.19 -8.33
N GLY A 358 14.17 -4.62 -7.17
CA GLY A 358 12.94 -5.40 -7.07
C GLY A 358 13.06 -6.61 -6.14
N PRO A 359 12.09 -7.55 -6.22
CA PRO A 359 12.04 -8.71 -5.35
C PRO A 359 12.93 -9.86 -5.86
N PHE A 360 13.55 -10.56 -4.92
CA PHE A 360 14.24 -11.83 -5.05
C PHE A 360 13.58 -12.82 -4.10
N LEU A 361 13.43 -14.07 -4.54
CA LEU A 361 12.79 -15.13 -3.76
C LEU A 361 13.86 -16.04 -3.18
N ASP A 362 13.71 -16.36 -1.90
CA ASP A 362 14.55 -17.29 -1.15
C ASP A 362 13.68 -18.02 -0.11
N TRP A 363 14.27 -18.88 0.71
CA TRP A 363 13.59 -19.57 1.80
C TRP A 363 14.53 -19.95 2.94
N ALA A 364 14.00 -20.01 4.16
CA ALA A 364 14.72 -20.53 5.32
C ALA A 364 14.20 -21.93 5.70
N THR A 365 15.11 -22.81 6.12
CA THR A 365 14.85 -24.17 6.61
C THR A 365 15.61 -24.43 7.91
N PRO A 366 15.26 -25.48 8.69
CA PRO A 366 16.03 -25.83 9.89
C PRO A 366 17.51 -26.09 9.61
N GLU A 367 17.85 -26.64 8.44
CA GLU A 367 19.23 -26.92 8.02
C GLU A 367 19.96 -25.67 7.51
N ASP A 368 19.22 -24.72 6.94
CA ASP A 368 19.72 -23.46 6.40
C ASP A 368 18.81 -22.29 6.84
N PRO A 369 19.00 -21.79 8.08
CA PRO A 369 18.11 -20.81 8.68
C PRO A 369 18.42 -19.37 8.25
N GLU A 370 19.56 -19.12 7.61
CA GLU A 370 20.05 -17.79 7.27
C GLU A 370 19.66 -17.41 5.85
N VAL A 371 19.07 -16.22 5.69
CA VAL A 371 18.76 -15.66 4.38
C VAL A 371 19.41 -14.29 4.25
N SER A 372 20.23 -14.12 3.21
CA SER A 372 21.06 -12.93 3.02
C SER A 372 20.69 -12.17 1.75
N TRP A 373 20.44 -10.88 1.89
CA TRP A 373 20.46 -9.94 0.78
C TRP A 373 21.89 -9.40 0.58
N ILE A 374 22.36 -9.40 -0.67
CA ILE A 374 23.68 -8.88 -1.07
C ILE A 374 23.49 -7.74 -2.06
N ASN A 375 24.17 -6.62 -1.82
CA ASN A 375 24.08 -5.45 -2.68
C ASN A 375 24.81 -5.65 -4.02
N HIS A 376 24.06 -5.85 -5.08
CA HIS A 376 24.58 -5.95 -6.45
C HIS A 376 24.39 -4.67 -7.30
N LEU A 377 23.98 -3.57 -6.67
CA LEU A 377 23.65 -2.33 -7.37
C LEU A 377 24.92 -1.57 -7.82
N LYS A 378 25.22 -1.62 -9.12
CA LYS A 378 26.46 -1.02 -9.68
C LYS A 378 26.39 0.49 -9.95
N ARG A 379 25.18 1.04 -10.10
CA ARG A 379 24.94 2.44 -10.49
C ARG A 379 24.05 3.19 -9.51
N TYR A 380 23.84 2.60 -8.33
CA TYR A 380 23.01 3.21 -7.31
C TYR A 380 23.75 4.35 -6.63
N VAL A 381 23.03 5.45 -6.41
CA VAL A 381 23.51 6.60 -5.65
C VAL A 381 22.49 6.82 -4.55
N ASP A 382 22.96 6.85 -3.30
CA ASP A 382 22.09 7.13 -2.17
C ASP A 382 21.43 8.51 -2.36
N PRO A 383 20.11 8.63 -2.14
CA PRO A 383 19.42 9.90 -2.26
C PRO A 383 19.85 10.83 -1.12
N GLU A 384 20.37 11.99 -1.48
CA GLU A 384 20.82 13.02 -0.55
C GLU A 384 20.13 14.35 -0.80
N VAL A 385 19.86 15.07 0.29
CA VAL A 385 19.33 16.44 0.22
C VAL A 385 20.45 17.39 -0.17
N THR A 386 20.30 18.04 -1.31
CA THR A 386 21.27 18.99 -1.85
C THR A 386 20.76 20.42 -1.78
N GLN A 387 21.68 21.38 -1.64
CA GLN A 387 21.33 22.79 -1.68
C GLN A 387 20.85 23.20 -3.06
N VAL A 388 19.73 23.91 -3.12
CA VAL A 388 19.20 24.47 -4.38
C VAL A 388 19.83 25.84 -4.61
N GLN A 389 20.66 25.97 -5.64
CA GLN A 389 21.38 27.22 -5.92
C GLN A 389 20.45 28.31 -6.44
N ALA A 390 20.64 29.55 -5.98
CA ALA A 390 19.83 30.71 -6.36
C ALA A 390 20.25 31.30 -7.72
N THR A 391 20.03 30.54 -8.79
CA THR A 391 20.33 30.99 -10.17
C THR A 391 19.40 32.14 -10.59
N GLY A 392 19.95 33.22 -11.12
CA GLY A 392 19.18 34.38 -11.59
C GLY A 392 18.85 35.43 -10.51
N VAL A 393 19.37 35.27 -9.30
CA VAL A 393 19.25 36.24 -8.18
C VAL A 393 20.64 36.79 -7.83
N PHE A 394 20.76 38.12 -7.75
CA PHE A 394 21.96 38.81 -7.27
C PHE A 394 21.74 39.30 -5.85
N PHE A 395 22.80 39.24 -5.03
CA PHE A 395 22.77 39.74 -3.66
C PHE A 395 23.48 41.09 -3.61
N LEU A 396 22.72 42.15 -3.38
CA LEU A 396 23.24 43.50 -3.23
C LEU A 396 23.48 43.81 -1.75
N PRO A 397 24.72 44.15 -1.32
CA PRO A 397 24.97 44.55 0.04
C PRO A 397 24.39 45.95 0.28
N ILE A 398 23.47 46.09 1.24
CA ILE A 398 22.80 47.36 1.54
C ILE A 398 23.82 48.45 1.84
N TRP A 399 24.86 48.09 2.62
CA TRP A 399 25.93 49.01 2.99
C TRP A 399 26.73 49.52 1.81
N THR A 400 26.90 48.72 0.76
CA THR A 400 27.56 49.18 -0.47
C THR A 400 26.67 50.18 -1.22
N VAL A 401 25.36 49.93 -1.32
CA VAL A 401 24.42 50.87 -1.95
C VAL A 401 24.36 52.20 -1.17
N LEU A 402 24.26 52.12 0.16
CA LEU A 402 24.26 53.30 1.03
C LEU A 402 25.57 54.06 0.95
N ALA A 403 26.71 53.36 0.96
CA ALA A 403 28.03 53.96 0.81
C ALA A 403 28.17 54.71 -0.52
N VAL A 404 27.68 54.13 -1.62
CA VAL A 404 27.68 54.77 -2.94
C VAL A 404 26.78 56.02 -2.94
N ALA A 405 25.58 55.94 -2.36
CA ALA A 405 24.68 57.08 -2.26
C ALA A 405 25.29 58.25 -1.45
N VAL A 406 25.91 57.95 -0.31
CA VAL A 406 26.62 58.95 0.52
C VAL A 406 27.84 59.52 -0.22
N ALA A 407 28.62 58.68 -0.91
CA ALA A 407 29.77 59.13 -1.69
C ALA A 407 29.36 60.06 -2.85
N LEU A 408 28.26 59.74 -3.55
CA LEU A 408 27.70 60.60 -4.60
C LEU A 408 27.20 61.94 -4.03
N GLY A 409 26.45 61.90 -2.93
CA GLY A 409 25.98 63.11 -2.26
C GLY A 409 27.12 64.00 -1.78
N ALA A 410 28.17 63.40 -1.18
CA ALA A 410 29.38 64.11 -0.78
C ALA A 410 30.14 64.68 -1.98
N GLY A 411 30.24 63.94 -3.10
CA GLY A 411 30.85 64.41 -4.34
C GLY A 411 30.14 65.64 -4.93
N VAL A 412 28.81 65.62 -4.98
CA VAL A 412 28.00 66.79 -5.38
C VAL A 412 28.19 67.96 -4.40
N GLY A 413 28.21 67.68 -3.09
CA GLY A 413 28.50 68.68 -2.06
C GLY A 413 29.88 69.34 -2.22
N ALA A 414 30.90 68.56 -2.61
CA ALA A 414 32.24 69.07 -2.90
C ALA A 414 32.28 69.99 -4.13
N LEU A 415 31.56 69.62 -5.20
CA LEU A 415 31.45 70.41 -6.44
C LEU A 415 30.76 71.75 -6.21
N LEU A 416 29.70 71.76 -5.40
CA LEU A 416 28.91 72.96 -5.10
C LEU A 416 29.53 73.85 -3.99
N SER A 417 30.57 73.38 -3.30
CA SER A 417 31.15 74.13 -2.18
C SER A 417 32.14 75.21 -2.63
N PRO A 418 32.01 76.46 -2.16
CA PRO A 418 32.94 77.56 -2.49
C PRO A 418 34.22 77.56 -1.64
N LEU A 419 34.27 76.81 -0.54
CA LEU A 419 35.38 76.83 0.42
C LEU A 419 36.25 75.57 0.28
N LYS A 420 37.56 75.77 0.11
CA LYS A 420 38.55 74.68 -0.07
C LYS A 420 38.57 73.69 1.10
N SER A 421 38.33 74.13 2.33
CA SER A 421 38.27 73.29 3.53
C SER A 421 37.07 72.34 3.55
N ARG A 422 35.89 72.80 3.09
CA ARG A 422 34.68 71.95 2.99
C ARG A 422 34.82 70.86 1.92
N ARG A 423 35.51 71.15 0.81
CA ARG A 423 35.79 70.15 -0.24
C ARG A 423 36.60 68.97 0.28
N ILE A 424 37.63 69.21 1.11
CA ILE A 424 38.44 68.14 1.71
C ILE A 424 37.58 67.26 2.63
N GLY A 425 36.72 67.86 3.45
CA GLY A 425 35.79 67.12 4.31
C GLY A 425 34.85 66.19 3.54
N PHE A 426 34.28 66.66 2.42
CA PHE A 426 33.44 65.83 1.56
C PHE A 426 34.21 64.70 0.87
N VAL A 427 35.45 64.93 0.44
CA VAL A 427 36.29 63.88 -0.15
C VAL A 427 36.63 62.79 0.86
N LEU A 428 36.97 63.17 2.10
CA LEU A 428 37.22 62.22 3.18
C LEU A 428 35.96 61.42 3.55
N LEU A 429 34.79 62.06 3.57
CA LEU A 429 33.51 61.38 3.80
C LEU A 429 33.19 60.36 2.69
N ALA A 430 33.40 60.72 1.43
CA ALA A 430 33.21 59.81 0.30
C ALA A 430 34.16 58.61 0.36
N ALA A 431 35.45 58.84 0.63
CA ALA A 431 36.44 57.79 0.76
C ALA A 431 36.14 56.85 1.94
N GLY A 432 35.82 57.41 3.11
CA GLY A 432 35.45 56.63 4.30
C GLY A 432 34.19 55.79 4.09
N SER A 433 33.18 56.34 3.40
CA SER A 433 31.95 55.62 3.07
C SER A 433 32.20 54.43 2.15
N LEU A 434 33.02 54.59 1.11
CA LEU A 434 33.42 53.49 0.20
C LEU A 434 34.17 52.38 0.93
N VAL A 435 35.12 52.73 1.81
CA VAL A 435 35.85 51.74 2.63
C VAL A 435 34.90 50.98 3.55
N ALA A 436 33.97 51.68 4.21
CA ALA A 436 32.94 51.04 5.03
C ALA A 436 32.04 50.11 4.19
N GLY A 437 31.59 50.55 3.01
CA GLY A 437 30.76 49.74 2.10
C GLY A 437 31.44 48.45 1.63
N VAL A 438 32.77 48.46 1.47
CA VAL A 438 33.57 47.26 1.13
C VAL A 438 33.81 46.38 2.35
N ALA A 439 34.03 46.96 3.53
CA ALA A 439 34.23 46.24 4.78
C ALA A 439 32.96 45.47 5.20
N PHE A 440 31.78 46.09 5.04
CA PHE A 440 30.48 45.51 5.39
C PHE A 440 29.76 44.83 4.20
N ARG A 441 30.46 44.51 3.11
CA ARG A 441 29.85 43.94 1.89
C ARG A 441 29.24 42.53 2.06
N HIS A 442 29.55 41.85 3.15
CA HIS A 442 29.00 40.53 3.48
C HIS A 442 27.91 40.59 4.56
N GLU A 443 27.65 41.76 5.12
CA GLU A 443 26.58 42.00 6.09
C GLU A 443 25.33 42.56 5.39
N MET A 444 24.16 42.04 5.75
CA MET A 444 22.84 42.48 5.25
C MET A 444 22.78 42.61 3.70
N GLN A 445 22.72 41.47 3.03
CA GLN A 445 22.52 41.40 1.59
C GLN A 445 21.03 41.28 1.25
N ILE A 446 20.57 42.08 0.29
CA ILE A 446 19.21 41.97 -0.25
C ILE A 446 19.27 41.23 -1.60
N PRO A 447 18.52 40.14 -1.76
CA PRO A 447 18.32 39.50 -3.05
C PRO A 447 17.55 40.37 -4.04
N PHE A 448 18.00 40.40 -5.29
CA PHE A 448 17.38 41.07 -6.44
C PHE A 448 17.37 40.15 -7.65
N GLN A 449 16.23 40.02 -8.31
CA GLN A 449 16.14 39.26 -9.57
C GLN A 449 16.84 39.99 -10.72
N ASN A 450 17.57 39.26 -11.57
CA ASN A 450 18.13 39.80 -12.80
C ASN A 450 17.02 40.22 -13.79
N PRO A 451 16.89 41.52 -14.15
CA PRO A 451 15.84 41.98 -15.06
C PRO A 451 16.16 41.78 -16.55
N ILE A 452 17.39 41.37 -16.90
CA ILE A 452 17.88 41.37 -18.30
C ILE A 452 18.14 39.96 -18.84
N ALA A 453 18.62 39.02 -18.00
CA ALA A 453 19.16 37.73 -18.48
C ALA A 453 18.78 36.50 -17.61
N GLY A 454 17.52 36.41 -17.16
CA GLY A 454 17.02 35.26 -16.38
C GLY A 454 15.82 34.55 -17.03
N PRO A 455 15.50 33.31 -16.60
CA PRO A 455 14.22 32.69 -16.93
C PRO A 455 13.05 33.56 -16.46
N SER A 456 11.87 33.40 -17.08
CA SER A 456 10.65 34.10 -16.62
C SER A 456 10.41 33.78 -15.14
N ARG A 457 9.80 34.71 -14.39
CA ARG A 457 9.54 34.52 -12.95
C ARG A 457 8.75 33.26 -12.67
N GLU A 458 7.74 32.99 -13.49
CA GLU A 458 6.92 31.79 -13.41
C GLU A 458 7.75 30.51 -13.59
N LYS A 459 8.61 30.47 -14.62
CA LYS A 459 9.50 29.33 -14.87
C LYS A 459 10.49 29.14 -13.73
N MET A 460 11.10 30.23 -13.25
CA MET A 460 12.00 30.21 -12.09
C MET A 460 11.29 29.68 -10.84
N ALA A 461 10.06 30.12 -10.58
CA ALA A 461 9.27 29.68 -9.43
C ALA A 461 8.97 28.18 -9.51
N SER A 462 8.49 27.71 -10.65
CA SER A 462 8.14 26.31 -10.88
C SER A 462 9.37 25.39 -10.77
N GLU A 463 10.48 25.72 -11.45
CA GLU A 463 11.72 24.92 -11.40
C GLU A 463 12.32 24.89 -9.99
N THR A 464 12.35 26.04 -9.31
CA THR A 464 12.87 26.14 -7.93
C THR A 464 12.02 25.33 -6.97
N PHE A 465 10.69 25.47 -7.05
CA PHE A 465 9.79 24.72 -6.19
C PHE A 465 9.88 23.22 -6.45
N SER A 466 9.97 22.78 -7.71
CA SER A 466 10.17 21.38 -8.07
C SER A 466 11.43 20.79 -7.42
N LEU A 467 12.55 21.50 -7.45
CA LEU A 467 13.80 21.07 -6.80
C LEU A 467 13.68 21.03 -5.26
N LEU A 468 13.06 22.04 -4.65
CA LEU A 468 12.82 22.06 -3.20
C LEU A 468 11.89 20.93 -2.76
N LEU A 469 10.85 20.65 -3.55
CA LEU A 469 9.87 19.60 -3.31
C LEU A 469 10.51 18.21 -3.42
N ALA A 470 11.31 17.96 -4.47
CA ALA A 470 12.05 16.71 -4.63
C ALA A 470 12.98 16.45 -3.43
N ASN A 471 13.75 17.45 -3.01
CA ASN A 471 14.60 17.36 -1.82
C ASN A 471 13.80 17.16 -0.53
N SER A 472 12.60 17.72 -0.43
CA SER A 472 11.71 17.50 0.72
C SER A 472 11.28 16.03 0.82
N TYR A 473 10.99 15.38 -0.32
CA TYR A 473 10.70 13.94 -0.33
C TYR A 473 11.92 13.06 -0.06
N VAL A 474 13.12 13.48 -0.49
CA VAL A 474 14.36 12.79 -0.09
C VAL A 474 14.54 12.86 1.43
N ALA A 475 14.32 14.02 2.05
CA ALA A 475 14.34 14.15 3.51
C ALA A 475 13.28 13.26 4.18
N ALA A 476 12.12 13.08 3.54
CA ALA A 476 11.04 12.24 4.06
C ALA A 476 11.40 10.75 4.18
N LEU A 477 12.46 10.29 3.48
CA LEU A 477 12.99 8.92 3.61
C LEU A 477 13.55 8.64 5.02
N GLU A 478 14.02 9.67 5.73
CA GLU A 478 14.54 9.51 7.08
C GLU A 478 13.48 8.94 8.02
N VAL A 479 13.82 7.93 8.82
CA VAL A 479 12.86 7.25 9.71
C VAL A 479 12.55 8.11 10.94
N SER A 480 13.57 8.67 11.59
CA SER A 480 13.41 9.47 12.82
C SER A 480 13.03 10.93 12.53
N PRO A 481 12.17 11.56 13.35
CA PRO A 481 11.88 12.99 13.27
C PRO A 481 13.13 13.87 13.33
N GLU A 482 14.10 13.50 14.16
CA GLU A 482 15.35 14.23 14.34
C GLU A 482 16.22 14.18 13.09
N ALA A 483 16.42 13.00 12.50
CA ALA A 483 17.22 12.85 11.28
C ALA A 483 16.57 13.57 10.10
N ARG A 484 15.23 13.47 9.95
CA ARG A 484 14.49 14.18 8.91
C ARG A 484 14.63 15.69 9.00
N ARG A 485 14.47 16.22 10.21
CA ARG A 485 14.61 17.66 10.46
C ARG A 485 16.02 18.14 10.12
N LYS A 486 17.05 17.36 10.45
CA LYS A 486 18.43 17.64 10.05
C LYS A 486 18.61 17.58 8.52
N ALA A 487 18.02 16.58 7.86
CA ALA A 487 18.07 16.45 6.40
C ALA A 487 17.40 17.63 5.67
N LEU A 488 16.43 18.31 6.30
CA LEU A 488 15.78 19.51 5.73
C LEU A 488 16.61 20.79 5.84
N GLU A 489 17.63 20.87 6.69
CA GLU A 489 18.43 22.08 6.91
C GLU A 489 19.02 22.74 5.64
N PRO A 490 19.48 21.99 4.62
CA PRO A 490 20.00 22.58 3.39
C PRO A 490 18.95 23.36 2.59
N ILE A 491 17.68 22.95 2.66
CA ILE A 491 16.59 23.46 1.83
C ILE A 491 15.49 24.20 2.59
N VAL A 492 15.50 24.20 3.92
CA VAL A 492 14.53 24.90 4.76
C VAL A 492 15.23 25.97 5.60
N ARG A 493 14.54 27.09 5.84
CA ARG A 493 15.02 28.13 6.76
C ARG A 493 14.90 27.64 8.20
N ASN A 494 15.92 27.89 9.02
CA ASN A 494 15.97 27.43 10.41
C ASN A 494 14.71 27.78 11.23
N THR A 495 14.15 28.98 11.05
CA THR A 495 12.92 29.39 11.77
C THR A 495 11.66 28.66 11.31
N ALA A 496 11.66 28.06 10.11
CA ALA A 496 10.53 27.35 9.53
C ALA A 496 10.73 25.82 9.58
N LEU A 497 11.89 25.35 10.03
CA LEU A 497 12.31 23.96 10.01
C LEU A 497 11.33 23.05 10.75
N THR A 498 10.85 23.50 11.92
CA THR A 498 9.89 22.75 12.74
C THR A 498 8.54 22.61 12.06
N ASP A 499 8.00 23.71 11.54
CA ASP A 499 6.68 23.74 10.93
C ASP A 499 6.66 22.95 9.61
N VAL A 500 7.68 23.14 8.77
CA VAL A 500 7.83 22.39 7.52
C VAL A 500 8.01 20.90 7.80
N ALA A 501 8.84 20.52 8.77
CA ALA A 501 9.00 19.11 9.14
C ALA A 501 7.66 18.51 9.62
N ALA A 502 6.89 19.22 10.45
CA ALA A 502 5.59 18.75 10.91
C ALA A 502 4.57 18.58 9.77
N GLU A 503 4.58 19.50 8.79
CA GLU A 503 3.73 19.42 7.60
C GLU A 503 4.08 18.20 6.73
N LEU A 504 5.39 17.95 6.53
CA LEU A 504 5.86 16.75 5.84
C LEU A 504 5.36 15.48 6.52
N GLU A 505 5.40 15.45 7.86
CA GLU A 505 5.02 14.28 8.64
C GLU A 505 3.54 13.95 8.60
N THR A 506 2.72 15.00 8.61
CA THR A 506 1.28 14.90 8.86
C THR A 506 0.49 14.87 7.56
N ASN A 507 0.78 15.82 6.65
CA ASN A 507 -0.10 16.09 5.50
C ASN A 507 0.50 15.62 4.18
N LEU A 508 1.84 15.64 4.03
CA LEU A 508 2.53 15.05 2.86
C LEU A 508 2.86 13.56 3.09
N ALA A 509 2.80 13.13 4.35
CA ALA A 509 2.74 11.77 4.86
C ALA A 509 1.72 10.84 4.17
N ILE A 510 2.04 10.16 3.06
CA ILE A 510 1.16 9.11 2.56
C ILE A 510 1.32 7.85 3.43
N ARG A 511 0.28 7.52 4.20
CA ARG A 511 0.22 6.32 5.06
C ARG A 511 -0.66 5.26 4.44
N VAL A 512 -0.25 4.01 4.60
CA VAL A 512 -1.01 2.84 4.15
C VAL A 512 -1.63 2.08 5.33
N PRO A 513 -2.63 1.20 5.07
CA PRO A 513 -3.16 0.31 6.10
C PRO A 513 -2.02 -0.42 6.83
N GLY A 514 -2.10 -0.54 8.16
CA GLY A 514 -0.99 -1.01 8.99
C GLY A 514 -0.06 0.11 9.52
N GLY A 515 -0.29 1.37 9.14
CA GLY A 515 0.30 2.56 9.77
C GLY A 515 1.69 2.95 9.26
N SER A 516 2.23 2.18 8.33
CA SER A 516 3.52 2.43 7.68
C SER A 516 3.43 3.51 6.60
N ARG A 517 4.61 4.03 6.20
CA ARG A 517 4.73 5.10 5.21
C ARG A 517 4.92 4.55 3.82
N ALA A 518 4.22 5.15 2.87
CA ALA A 518 4.50 4.94 1.47
C ALA A 518 5.77 5.68 1.07
N GLN A 519 6.61 4.99 0.29
CA GLN A 519 7.71 5.59 -0.42
C GLN A 519 7.16 6.34 -1.64
N ILE A 520 7.69 7.54 -1.89
CA ILE A 520 7.35 8.27 -3.11
C ILE A 520 8.10 7.64 -4.28
N ALA A 521 7.35 7.13 -5.26
CA ALA A 521 7.90 6.57 -6.48
C ALA A 521 8.13 7.67 -7.52
N GLU A 522 7.19 8.61 -7.65
CA GLU A 522 7.28 9.69 -8.64
C GLU A 522 6.52 10.94 -8.20
N VAL A 523 7.00 12.10 -8.65
CA VAL A 523 6.32 13.39 -8.52
C VAL A 523 6.18 14.00 -9.92
N THR A 524 4.95 14.26 -10.34
CA THR A 524 4.62 14.82 -11.67
C THR A 524 3.78 16.08 -11.54
N ASP A 525 3.56 16.76 -12.67
CA ASP A 525 2.61 17.87 -12.81
C ASP A 525 2.81 19.02 -11.81
N VAL A 526 4.07 19.27 -11.43
CA VAL A 526 4.43 20.39 -10.55
C VAL A 526 4.16 21.71 -11.26
N ALA A 527 3.22 22.49 -10.72
CA ALA A 527 2.82 23.77 -11.30
C ALA A 527 2.52 24.81 -10.21
N ILE A 528 2.87 26.06 -10.51
CA ILE A 528 2.41 27.22 -9.74
C ILE A 528 1.04 27.64 -10.27
N VAL A 529 0.03 27.63 -9.40
CA VAL A 529 -1.35 28.01 -9.73
C VAL A 529 -1.58 29.50 -9.49
N GLU A 530 -0.97 30.02 -8.42
CA GLU A 530 -1.10 31.43 -8.01
C GLU A 530 0.21 31.89 -7.36
N GLY A 531 0.52 33.17 -7.51
CA GLY A 531 1.70 33.79 -6.92
C GLY A 531 2.77 34.15 -7.95
N ASP A 532 3.66 35.05 -7.56
CA ASP A 532 4.80 35.47 -8.38
C ASP A 532 6.02 35.72 -7.48
N ILE A 533 7.21 35.64 -8.08
CA ILE A 533 8.45 36.02 -7.41
C ILE A 533 8.47 37.53 -7.23
N LYS A 534 8.51 37.99 -5.98
CA LYS A 534 8.66 39.40 -5.62
C LYS A 534 10.05 39.90 -6.06
N ILE A 535 10.22 41.22 -6.16
CA ILE A 535 11.51 41.84 -6.53
C ILE A 535 12.64 41.40 -5.61
N THR A 536 12.32 41.13 -4.34
CA THR A 536 13.22 40.58 -3.32
C THR A 536 13.57 39.10 -3.56
N GLY A 537 13.19 38.49 -4.67
CA GLY A 537 13.34 37.06 -4.93
C GLY A 537 12.43 36.16 -4.08
N ALA A 538 11.70 36.69 -3.09
CA ALA A 538 10.79 35.87 -2.29
C ALA A 538 9.55 35.46 -3.10
N PHE A 539 9.19 34.18 -3.04
CA PHE A 539 7.95 33.64 -3.58
C PHE A 539 6.96 33.35 -2.47
N GLU A 540 5.69 33.63 -2.74
CA GLU A 540 4.55 33.26 -1.92
C GLU A 540 3.38 33.02 -2.85
N GLY A 541 2.78 31.83 -2.78
CA GLY A 541 1.75 31.44 -3.73
C GLY A 541 1.17 30.07 -3.45
N VAL A 542 0.41 29.56 -4.42
CA VAL A 542 -0.23 28.24 -4.39
C VAL A 542 0.39 27.38 -5.47
N ALA A 543 0.84 26.18 -5.09
CA ALA A 543 1.34 25.18 -6.01
C ALA A 543 0.43 23.94 -6.00
N LYS A 544 0.47 23.19 -7.10
CA LYS A 544 -0.11 21.86 -7.21
C LYS A 544 0.90 20.87 -7.79
N TRP A 545 0.77 19.61 -7.42
CA TRP A 545 1.56 18.51 -7.97
C TRP A 545 0.86 17.19 -7.72
N ILE A 546 1.24 16.16 -8.48
CA ILE A 546 0.75 14.79 -8.30
C ILE A 546 1.89 13.94 -7.75
N VAL A 547 1.57 13.08 -6.79
CA VAL A 547 2.49 12.11 -6.21
C VAL A 547 1.97 10.71 -6.44
N ASP A 548 2.84 9.88 -7.02
CA ASP A 548 2.68 8.44 -7.03
C ASP A 548 3.49 7.84 -5.89
N ALA A 549 2.78 7.27 -4.93
CA ALA A 549 3.37 6.62 -3.77
C ALA A 549 3.10 5.12 -3.78
N ARG A 550 4.06 4.36 -3.28
CA ARG A 550 4.01 2.91 -3.14
C ARG A 550 4.35 2.51 -1.72
N ALA A 551 3.62 1.58 -1.15
CA ALA A 551 3.98 0.98 0.12
C ALA A 551 3.77 -0.53 0.04
N GLY A 552 4.85 -1.27 0.14
CA GLY A 552 4.78 -2.72 0.30
C GLY A 552 4.58 -3.09 1.76
N HIS A 553 3.60 -3.92 2.11
CA HIS A 553 3.57 -4.65 3.38
C HIS A 553 3.18 -6.11 3.19
N TRP A 554 3.92 -7.03 3.82
CA TRP A 554 3.68 -8.47 3.80
C TRP A 554 3.51 -9.03 2.37
N GLY A 555 4.30 -8.51 1.42
CA GLY A 555 4.25 -8.94 0.02
C GLY A 555 3.18 -8.26 -0.84
N HIS A 556 2.36 -7.35 -0.28
CA HIS A 556 1.36 -6.57 -1.00
C HIS A 556 1.86 -5.16 -1.30
N ASP A 557 1.83 -4.72 -2.56
CA ASP A 557 2.15 -3.35 -2.97
C ASP A 557 0.89 -2.48 -3.03
N HIS A 558 0.76 -1.54 -2.10
CA HIS A 558 -0.27 -0.52 -2.12
C HIS A 558 0.21 0.70 -2.89
N ARG A 559 -0.47 1.00 -3.99
CA ARG A 559 -0.21 2.21 -4.78
C ARG A 559 -1.26 3.26 -4.48
N ARG A 560 -0.82 4.50 -4.30
CA ARG A 560 -1.70 5.65 -4.15
C ARG A 560 -1.20 6.76 -5.05
N ARG A 561 -2.13 7.34 -5.80
CA ARG A 561 -1.92 8.58 -6.53
C ARG A 561 -2.67 9.70 -5.84
N VAL A 562 -1.96 10.76 -5.46
CA VAL A 562 -2.54 11.88 -4.72
C VAL A 562 -2.19 13.19 -5.42
N GLU A 563 -3.19 13.97 -5.76
CA GLU A 563 -3.04 15.37 -6.16
C GLU A 563 -3.03 16.25 -4.91
N TYR A 564 -1.97 17.03 -4.74
CA TYR A 564 -1.82 18.00 -3.67
C TYR A 564 -2.00 19.41 -4.18
N ARG A 565 -2.61 20.25 -3.34
CA ARG A 565 -2.61 21.70 -3.49
C ARG A 565 -2.17 22.34 -2.18
N ALA A 566 -1.15 23.20 -2.23
CA ALA A 566 -0.56 23.77 -1.03
C ALA A 566 -0.18 25.24 -1.21
N ARG A 567 -0.24 26.01 -0.12
CA ARG A 567 0.43 27.31 -0.02
C ARG A 567 1.91 27.05 0.19
N VAL A 568 2.75 27.68 -0.63
CA VAL A 568 4.20 27.49 -0.59
C VAL A 568 4.91 28.83 -0.56
N GLU A 569 5.96 28.88 0.26
CA GLU A 569 6.77 30.07 0.46
C GLU A 569 8.24 29.68 0.42
N PHE A 570 9.02 30.36 -0.40
CA PHE A 570 10.46 30.18 -0.45
C PHE A 570 11.17 31.47 -0.82
N ARG A 571 12.43 31.59 -0.42
CA ARG A 571 13.24 32.77 -0.70
C ARG A 571 14.72 32.41 -0.82
N PRO A 572 15.51 33.25 -1.49
CA PRO A 572 16.93 33.02 -1.62
C PRO A 572 17.65 33.61 -0.39
N GLU A 573 18.52 32.83 0.24
CA GLU A 573 19.33 33.19 1.39
C GLU A 573 20.78 32.79 1.13
N ARG A 574 21.70 33.77 1.13
CA ARG A 574 23.15 33.53 0.93
C ARG A 574 23.48 32.66 -0.29
N GLY A 575 22.81 32.89 -1.41
CA GLY A 575 23.03 32.15 -2.66
C GLY A 575 22.26 30.84 -2.80
N VAL A 576 21.45 30.43 -1.82
CA VAL A 576 20.64 29.21 -1.91
C VAL A 576 19.16 29.48 -1.70
N TRP A 577 18.30 28.78 -2.43
CA TRP A 577 16.87 28.80 -2.22
C TRP A 577 16.49 27.98 -0.99
N LYS A 578 15.62 28.55 -0.15
CA LYS A 578 15.09 27.87 1.03
C LYS A 578 13.58 28.02 1.13
N LEU A 579 12.90 26.93 1.47
CA LEU A 579 11.52 26.92 1.93
C LEU A 579 11.42 27.70 3.25
N THR A 580 10.45 28.60 3.30
CA THR A 580 10.06 29.32 4.51
C THR A 580 8.67 28.95 5.01
N GLY A 581 7.91 28.19 4.22
CA GLY A 581 6.62 27.64 4.60
C GLY A 581 6.07 26.72 3.53
N ILE A 582 5.36 25.67 3.97
CA ILE A 582 4.51 24.83 3.14
C ILE A 582 3.29 24.47 3.97
N THR A 583 2.10 24.57 3.40
CA THR A 583 0.85 24.22 4.08
C THR A 583 -0.09 23.59 3.08
N VAL A 584 -0.38 22.31 3.25
CA VAL A 584 -1.32 21.57 2.42
C VAL A 584 -2.72 22.13 2.65
N MET A 585 -3.35 22.54 1.56
CA MET A 585 -4.71 23.06 1.54
C MET A 585 -5.71 21.96 1.17
N GLU A 586 -5.30 21.06 0.27
CA GLU A 586 -6.13 19.99 -0.26
C GLU A 586 -5.23 18.81 -0.67
N ALA A 587 -5.72 17.59 -0.42
CA ALA A 587 -5.13 16.34 -0.89
C ALA A 587 -6.28 15.44 -1.35
N ARG A 588 -6.29 15.05 -2.62
CA ARG A 588 -7.36 14.25 -3.23
C ARG A 588 -6.82 13.25 -4.24
N ALA A 589 -7.64 12.27 -4.63
CA ALA A 589 -7.32 11.48 -5.83
C ALA A 589 -7.43 12.40 -7.06
N PRO A 590 -6.50 12.33 -8.03
CA PRO A 590 -6.63 13.12 -9.25
C PRO A 590 -7.87 12.70 -10.04
N ASP A 591 -8.47 13.67 -10.73
CA ASP A 591 -9.56 13.44 -11.66
C ASP A 591 -9.02 12.56 -12.84
N VAL A 592 -9.64 11.41 -13.08
CA VAL A 592 -9.23 10.41 -14.12
C VAL A 592 -9.72 10.81 -15.50
#